data_AF-A0A950WLY2-F1
#
_entry.id   AF-A0A950WLY2-F1
#
_cell.length_a   1.000
_cell.length_b   1.000
_cell.length_c   1.000
_cell.angle_alpha   90.00
_cell.angle_beta   90.00
_cell.angle_gamma   90.00
#
_symmetry.space_group_name_H-M   'P 1'
#
loop_
_entity.id
_entity.type
_entity.pdbx_description
1 polymer ?
#
loop_
_entity_poly.entity_id
_entity_poly.type
_entity_poly.pdbx_seq_one_letter_code
_entity_poly.pdbx_strand_id
1 'polypeptide(L)' 'PATTNALGVKGCGEAGCAGSLVAINNAIADALAEVGVKHLDMPATPERVWQAIQGARGQKN' A
#
# COMPACT_ATOMS: atom_id res chain seq x y z
N PRO A 1 -10.72 -4.07 24.62
CA PRO A 1 -11.33 -5.36 25.03
C PRO A 1 -12.45 -5.78 24.05
N ALA A 2 -12.65 -7.08 23.81
CA ALA A 2 -13.86 -7.57 23.15
C ALA A 2 -14.98 -7.74 24.18
N THR A 3 -16.02 -6.91 24.11
CA THR A 3 -17.10 -6.88 25.12
C THR A 3 -18.04 -8.08 25.08
N THR A 4 -18.06 -8.81 23.97
CA THR A 4 -18.93 -9.98 23.75
C THR A 4 -18.22 -11.32 23.90
N ASN A 5 -16.88 -11.32 23.96
CA ASN A 5 -16.10 -12.54 24.24
C ASN A 5 -15.94 -12.68 25.77
N ALA A 6 -16.27 -13.83 26.34
CA ALA A 6 -16.24 -14.07 27.78
C ALA A 6 -14.85 -13.86 28.43
N LEU A 7 -13.77 -14.02 27.66
CA LEU A 7 -12.39 -13.81 28.09
C LEU A 7 -11.86 -12.40 27.73
N GLY A 8 -12.66 -11.58 27.05
CA GLY A 8 -12.28 -10.23 26.62
C GLY A 8 -11.27 -10.17 25.46
N VAL A 9 -10.92 -11.32 24.87
CA VAL A 9 -9.85 -11.47 23.86
C VAL A 9 -10.33 -11.20 22.44
N LYS A 10 -9.41 -10.77 21.57
CA LYS A 10 -9.61 -10.60 20.13
C LYS A 10 -8.61 -11.46 19.35
N GLY A 11 -9.03 -12.03 18.23
CA GLY A 11 -8.11 -12.64 17.29
C GLY A 11 -7.20 -11.60 16.64
N CYS A 12 -5.92 -11.93 16.48
CA CYS A 12 -4.91 -11.03 15.89
C CYS A 12 -3.99 -11.76 14.89
N GLY A 13 -4.19 -13.05 14.64
CA GLY A 13 -3.28 -13.87 13.83
C GLY A 13 -3.05 -13.35 12.42
N GLU A 14 -4.06 -12.72 11.82
CA GLU A 14 -3.97 -12.15 10.46
C GLU A 14 -3.71 -10.64 10.44
N ALA A 15 -3.75 -9.97 11.60
CA ALA A 15 -3.68 -8.51 11.66
C ALA A 15 -2.38 -7.95 11.05
N GLY A 16 -1.26 -8.67 11.23
CA GLY A 16 0.02 -8.32 10.61
C GLY A 16 0.01 -8.49 9.09
N CYS A 17 -0.58 -9.57 8.58
CA CYS A 17 -0.68 -9.81 7.14
C CYS A 17 -1.58 -8.75 6.46
N ALA A 18 -2.76 -8.50 7.05
CA ALA A 18 -3.69 -7.50 6.54
C ALA A 18 -3.13 -6.07 6.61
N GLY A 19 -2.50 -5.71 7.74
CA GLY A 19 -1.94 -4.37 7.95
C GLY A 19 -0.70 -4.08 7.11
N SER A 20 0.19 -5.08 6.93
CA SER A 20 1.48 -4.88 6.25
C SER A 20 1.32 -4.56 4.76
N LEU A 21 0.41 -5.21 4.05
CA LEU A 21 0.15 -4.95 2.63
C LEU A 21 -0.28 -3.51 2.38
N VAL A 22 -1.21 -3.00 3.20
CA VAL A 22 -1.70 -1.62 3.08
C VAL A 22 -0.61 -0.61 3.44
N ALA A 23 0.13 -0.86 4.52
CA ALA A 23 1.20 0.04 4.96
C ALA A 23 2.29 0.21 3.87
N ILE A 24 2.73 -0.90 3.27
CA ILE A 24 3.76 -0.88 2.23
C ILE A 24 3.25 -0.18 0.97
N ASN A 25 2.04 -0.49 0.50
CA ASN A 25 1.50 0.17 -0.69
C ASN A 25 1.30 1.68 -0.51
N ASN A 26 0.83 2.12 0.66
CA ASN A 26 0.66 3.54 0.93
C ASN A 26 2.01 4.25 0.94
N ALA A 27 3.06 3.64 1.51
CA ALA A 27 4.42 4.19 1.46
C ALA A 27 4.95 4.28 0.02
N ILE A 28 4.68 3.29 -0.82
CA ILE A 28 5.05 3.33 -2.25
C ILE A 28 4.27 4.43 -2.98
N ALA A 29 2.96 4.54 -2.74
CA ALA A 29 2.13 5.57 -3.36
C ALA A 29 2.56 6.98 -2.95
N ASP A 30 2.90 7.19 -1.68
CA ASP A 30 3.41 8.45 -1.14
C ASP A 30 4.72 8.87 -1.83
N ALA A 31 5.70 7.96 -1.91
CA ALA A 31 6.96 8.22 -2.61
C ALA A 31 6.77 8.50 -4.11
N LEU A 32 5.82 7.83 -4.76
CA LEU A 32 5.53 8.00 -6.18
C LEU A 32 4.75 9.29 -6.49
N ALA A 33 4.03 9.84 -5.51
CA ALA A 33 3.34 11.12 -5.66
C ALA A 33 4.32 12.27 -5.92
N GLU A 34 5.52 12.24 -5.33
CA GLU A 34 6.58 13.25 -5.55
C GLU A 34 7.01 13.36 -7.02
N VAL A 35 6.88 12.27 -7.78
CA VAL A 35 7.23 12.22 -9.21
C VAL A 35 6.01 12.27 -10.14
N GLY A 36 4.82 12.54 -9.60
CA GLY A 36 3.59 12.78 -10.35
C GLY A 36 2.76 11.53 -10.68
N VAL A 37 3.09 10.37 -10.11
CA VAL A 37 2.29 9.16 -10.25
C VAL A 37 1.10 9.23 -9.28
N LYS A 38 -0.12 9.05 -9.78
CA LYS A 38 -1.35 9.17 -8.98
C LYS A 38 -1.85 7.86 -8.38
N HIS A 39 -1.54 6.74 -9.04
CA HIS A 39 -2.04 5.42 -8.68
C HIS A 39 -1.08 4.35 -9.21
N LEU A 40 -0.89 3.29 -8.43
CA LEU A 40 -0.13 2.11 -8.83
C LEU A 40 -0.91 0.87 -8.36
N ASP A 41 -1.29 0.01 -9.31
CA ASP A 41 -1.92 -1.27 -8.98
C ASP A 41 -0.91 -2.25 -8.37
N MET A 42 -1.39 -3.04 -7.40
CA MET A 42 -0.63 -4.17 -6.88
C MET A 42 -0.42 -5.27 -7.96
N PRO A 43 0.67 -6.05 -7.88
CA PRO A 43 1.82 -5.88 -6.98
C PRO A 43 2.79 -4.81 -7.49
N ALA A 44 3.42 -4.08 -6.55
CA ALA A 44 4.44 -3.07 -6.86
C ALA A 44 5.80 -3.70 -7.25
N THR A 45 5.83 -4.42 -8.37
CA THR A 45 7.08 -4.97 -8.89
C THR A 45 8.01 -3.85 -9.37
N PRO A 46 9.34 -4.03 -9.35
CA PRO A 46 10.28 -3.01 -9.82
C PRO A 46 9.99 -2.53 -11.25
N GLU A 47 9.56 -3.43 -12.14
CA GLU A 47 9.18 -3.09 -13.52
C GLU A 47 7.96 -2.15 -13.58
N ARG A 48 6.89 -2.45 -12.84
CA ARG A 48 5.67 -1.61 -12.84
C ARG A 48 5.95 -0.25 -12.23
N VAL A 49 6.76 -0.21 -11.16
CA VAL A 49 7.20 1.05 -10.53
C VAL A 49 8.00 1.89 -11.55
N TRP A 50 8.96 1.28 -12.24
CA TRP A 50 9.74 1.96 -13.28
C TRP A 50 8.85 2.49 -14.41
N GLN A 51 7.93 1.67 -14.93
CA GLN A 51 6.99 2.09 -15.99
C GLN A 51 6.11 3.26 -15.53
N ALA A 52 5.60 3.22 -14.29
CA ALA A 52 4.79 4.30 -13.74
C ALA A 52 5.56 5.63 -13.66
N ILE A 53 6.80 5.61 -13.17
CA ILE A 53 7.67 6.79 -13.10
C ILE A 53 7.93 7.35 -14.51
N GLN A 54 8.24 6.49 -15.47
CA GLN A 54 8.49 6.91 -16.85
C GLN A 54 7.23 7.48 -17.52
N GLY A 55 6.07 6.87 -17.28
CA GLY A 55 4.78 7.37 -17.76
C GLY A 55 4.43 8.75 -17.21
N ALA A 56 4.64 8.99 -15.91
CA ALA A 56 4.39 10.28 -15.29
C ALA A 56 5.33 11.40 -15.81
N ARG A 57 6.60 11.06 -16.10
CA ARG A 57 7.55 12.00 -16.72
C ARG A 57 7.13 12.43 -18.13
N GLY A 58 6.56 11.52 -18.92
CA GLY A 58 6.09 11.81 -20.29
C GLY A 58 4.78 12.61 -20.36
N GLN A 59 4.04 12.71 -19.26
CA GLN A 59 2.76 13.44 -19.16
C GLN A 59 2.92 14.92 -18.75
N LYS A 60 4.13 15.41 -18.51
CA LYS A 60 4.43 16.82 -18.15
C LYS A 60 4.31 17.82 -19.33
N ASN A 61 3.37 17.61 -20.24
CA ASN A 61 3.05 18.55 -21.33
C ASN A 61 1.85 19.42 -20.99
#